data_AF-A0AAV4E969-F1
#
_entry.id   AF-A0AAV4E969-F1
#
_cell.length_a   1.000
_cell.length_b   1.000
_cell.length_c   1.000
_cell.angle_alpha   90.00
_cell.angle_beta   90.00
_cell.angle_gamma   90.00
#
_symmetry.space_group_name_H-M   'P 1'
#
loop_
_entity.id
_entity.type
_entity.pdbx_description
1 polymer ?
#
loop_
_entity_poly.entity_id
_entity_poly.type
_entity_poly.pdbx_seq_one_letter_code
_entity_poly.pdbx_strand_id
1 'polypeptide(L)'
;MPVLCLEGDGVMIKGTQGRLEFHRYQVCEGLRNVTYKRRERTNAKEFVSLSRLDALNETKEYIANTYDLANTLIIGNADGGAGYAKKDFDEIVGRCAKHEHFLDVFHLNKKIKDRLCFAPELQGKLIYALEFK
;
A
#
# COMPACT_ATOMS: atom_id res chain seq x y z
N MET A 1 9.65 -16.00 -11.23
CA MET A 1 9.67 -15.52 -9.84
C MET A 1 8.24 -15.14 -9.47
N PRO A 2 7.62 -15.76 -8.44
CA PRO A 2 6.32 -15.37 -7.94
C PRO A 2 6.33 -13.91 -7.43
N VAL A 3 5.16 -13.28 -7.47
CA VAL A 3 4.98 -11.90 -6.99
C VAL A 3 3.88 -11.88 -5.94
N LEU A 4 4.14 -11.22 -4.82
CA LEU A 4 3.14 -10.92 -3.81
C LEU A 4 3.07 -9.41 -3.63
N CYS A 5 1.88 -8.85 -3.78
CA CYS A 5 1.63 -7.43 -3.54
C CYS A 5 1.15 -7.26 -2.10
N LEU A 6 1.75 -6.32 -1.37
CA LEU A 6 1.35 -5.90 -0.04
C LEU A 6 1.01 -4.41 -0.10
N GLU A 7 -0.21 -4.05 0.25
CA GLU A 7 -0.68 -2.67 0.30
C GLU A 7 -1.05 -2.31 1.74
N GLY A 8 -0.79 -1.07 2.16
CA GLY A 8 -1.23 -0.58 3.46
C GLY A 8 -1.58 0.90 3.43
N ASP A 9 -2.69 1.25 4.07
CA ASP A 9 -3.16 2.64 4.18
C ASP A 9 -3.98 2.88 5.47
N GLY A 10 -4.09 4.16 5.83
CA GLY A 10 -5.00 4.66 6.86
C GLY A 10 -6.23 5.29 6.24
N VAL A 11 -7.42 4.82 6.63
CA VAL A 11 -8.71 5.32 6.12
C VAL A 11 -9.44 6.08 7.23
N MET A 12 -9.61 7.38 7.00
CA MET A 12 -10.36 8.25 7.90
C MET A 12 -11.84 8.27 7.54
N ILE A 13 -12.71 7.86 8.47
CA ILE A 13 -14.16 8.01 8.38
C ILE A 13 -14.60 9.16 9.29
N LYS A 14 -15.34 10.11 8.74
CA LYS A 14 -15.99 11.18 9.50
C LYS A 14 -17.39 10.72 9.88
N GLY A 15 -17.61 10.53 11.18
CA GLY A 15 -18.93 10.26 11.75
C GLY A 15 -19.50 11.47 12.50
N THR A 16 -20.74 11.35 12.96
CA THR A 16 -21.41 12.36 13.79
C THR A 16 -20.74 12.55 15.16
N GLN A 17 -20.05 11.52 15.66
CA GLN A 17 -19.35 11.54 16.95
C GLN A 17 -17.84 11.84 16.86
N GLY A 18 -17.32 12.15 15.66
CA GLY A 18 -15.91 12.48 15.47
C GLY A 18 -15.27 11.77 14.29
N ARG A 19 -13.94 11.72 14.29
CA ARG A 19 -13.15 11.06 13.25
C ARG A 19 -12.66 9.71 13.78
N LEU A 20 -12.88 8.65 13.01
CA LEU A 20 -12.33 7.32 13.25
C LEU A 20 -11.33 7.00 12.15
N GLU A 21 -10.18 6.48 12.52
CA GLU A 21 -9.16 5.99 11.60
C GLU A 21 -9.15 4.46 11.64
N PHE A 22 -9.26 3.84 10.48
CA PHE A 22 -9.04 2.40 10.31
C PHE A 22 -7.72 2.20 9.59
N HIS A 23 -6.97 1.19 10.02
CA HIS A 23 -5.75 0.76 9.37
C HIS A 23 -6.05 -0.51 8.58
N ARG A 24 -5.74 -0.47 7.28
CA ARG A 24 -5.90 -1.61 6.38
C ARG A 24 -4.55 -2.08 5.89
N TYR A 25 -4.39 -3.40 5.81
CA TYR A 25 -3.40 -4.05 4.96
C TYR A 25 -4.10 -5.02 4.01
N GLN A 26 -3.58 -5.12 2.79
CA GLN A 26 -4.11 -6.03 1.77
C GLN A 26 -2.97 -6.81 1.11
N VAL A 27 -3.16 -8.12 0.99
CA VAL A 27 -2.22 -9.06 0.35
C VAL A 27 -2.89 -9.66 -0.88
N CYS A 28 -2.19 -9.75 -2.01
CA CYS A 28 -2.68 -10.49 -3.19
C CYS A 28 -1.54 -10.94 -4.10
N GLU A 29 -1.78 -11.96 -4.93
CA GLU A 29 -0.79 -12.54 -5.85
C GLU A 29 -0.76 -11.86 -7.22
N GLY A 30 -1.30 -10.65 -7.32
CA GLY A 30 -1.38 -9.86 -8.53
C GLY A 30 -2.82 -9.71 -9.05
N LEU A 31 -2.94 -9.34 -10.32
CA LEU A 31 -4.21 -9.03 -10.97
C LEU A 31 -4.52 -10.05 -12.07
N ARG A 32 -5.78 -10.47 -12.18
CA ARG A 32 -6.29 -11.23 -13.32
C ARG A 32 -7.43 -10.47 -14.00
N ASN A 33 -7.49 -10.57 -15.33
CA ASN A 33 -8.61 -10.01 -16.09
C ASN A 33 -9.81 -10.95 -15.96
N VAL A 34 -10.91 -10.44 -15.43
CA VAL A 34 -12.21 -11.14 -15.42
C VAL A 34 -12.93 -10.89 -16.73
N THR A 35 -12.81 -9.67 -17.23
CA THR A 35 -13.29 -9.24 -18.55
C THR A 35 -12.27 -8.28 -19.16
N TYR A 36 -12.50 -7.82 -20.39
CA TYR A 36 -11.62 -6.82 -21.01
C TYR A 36 -11.53 -5.50 -20.23
N LYS A 37 -12.58 -5.18 -19.45
CA LYS A 37 -12.72 -3.93 -18.69
C LYS A 37 -12.53 -4.11 -17.18
N ARG A 38 -12.63 -5.34 -16.68
CA ARG A 38 -12.65 -5.62 -15.24
C ARG A 38 -11.48 -6.51 -14.86
N ARG A 39 -10.70 -6.03 -13.89
CA ARG A 39 -9.63 -6.78 -13.23
C ARG A 39 -10.05 -7.13 -11.81
N GLU A 40 -9.52 -8.22 -11.31
CA GLU A 40 -9.63 -8.59 -9.91
C GLU A 40 -8.29 -9.02 -9.35
N ARG A 41 -8.13 -8.85 -8.03
CA ARG A 41 -6.94 -9.28 -7.30
C ARG A 41 -7.04 -10.78 -7.05
N THR A 42 -5.99 -11.50 -7.42
CA THR A 42 -5.91 -12.96 -7.23
C THR A 42 -5.57 -13.27 -5.79
N ASN A 43 -6.33 -14.19 -5.16
CA ASN A 43 -6.14 -14.61 -3.77
C ASN A 43 -6.01 -13.44 -2.79
N ALA A 44 -6.86 -12.44 -2.95
CA ALA A 44 -6.80 -11.25 -2.12
C ALA A 44 -7.27 -11.53 -0.69
N LYS A 45 -6.48 -11.09 0.28
CA LYS A 45 -6.83 -11.10 1.70
C LYS A 45 -6.64 -9.71 2.29
N GLU A 46 -7.58 -9.28 3.12
CA GLU A 46 -7.63 -7.95 3.71
C GLU A 46 -7.69 -8.07 5.24
N PHE A 47 -6.96 -7.17 5.91
CA PHE A 47 -6.85 -7.06 7.36
C PHE A 47 -7.17 -5.63 7.75
N VAL A 48 -8.15 -5.43 8.63
CA VAL A 48 -8.65 -4.11 9.00
C VAL A 48 -8.82 -4.03 10.51
N SER A 49 -8.23 -3.02 11.13
CA SER A 49 -8.40 -2.76 12.57
C SER A 49 -8.36 -1.26 12.86
N LEU A 50 -8.93 -0.87 14.00
CA LEU A 50 -8.73 0.47 14.58
C LEU A 50 -7.31 0.63 15.17
N SER A 51 -6.61 -0.49 15.43
CA SER A 51 -5.22 -0.51 15.86
C SER A 51 -4.33 -0.86 14.67
N ARG A 52 -3.42 0.05 14.30
CA ARG A 52 -2.44 -0.22 13.24
C ARG A 52 -1.58 -1.44 13.54
N LEU A 53 -1.21 -1.62 14.81
CA LEU A 53 -0.35 -2.72 15.24
C LEU A 53 -1.08 -4.06 15.12
N ASP A 54 -2.37 -4.10 15.43
CA ASP A 54 -3.17 -5.33 15.34
C ASP A 54 -3.31 -5.75 13.88
N ALA A 55 -3.70 -4.83 12.98
CA ALA A 55 -3.80 -5.11 11.56
C ALA A 55 -2.45 -5.55 10.95
N LEU A 56 -1.35 -4.94 11.40
CA LEU A 56 0.00 -5.30 10.98
C LEU A 56 0.35 -6.72 11.42
N ASN A 57 0.12 -7.05 12.69
CA ASN A 57 0.45 -8.37 13.25
C ASN A 57 -0.39 -9.48 12.61
N GLU A 58 -1.69 -9.27 12.41
CA GLU A 58 -2.54 -10.22 11.69
C GLU A 58 -2.05 -10.47 10.27
N THR A 59 -1.62 -9.41 9.57
CA THR A 59 -1.07 -9.51 8.21
C THR A 59 0.24 -10.31 8.21
N LYS A 60 1.13 -10.01 9.16
CA LYS A 60 2.42 -10.70 9.32
C LYS A 60 2.22 -12.19 9.60
N GLU A 61 1.33 -12.52 10.53
CA GLU A 61 1.00 -13.91 10.86
C GLU A 61 0.40 -14.64 9.66
N TYR A 62 -0.52 -14.00 8.93
CA TYR A 62 -1.09 -14.60 7.73
C TYR A 62 -0.03 -14.90 6.69
N ILE A 63 0.84 -13.92 6.37
CA ILE A 63 1.90 -14.10 5.38
C ILE A 63 2.85 -15.22 5.80
N ALA A 64 3.32 -15.21 7.05
CA ALA A 64 4.26 -16.20 7.57
C ALA A 64 3.70 -17.63 7.54
N ASN A 65 2.39 -17.79 7.74
CA ASN A 65 1.73 -19.10 7.74
C ASN A 65 1.28 -19.57 6.35
N THR A 66 1.21 -18.68 5.36
CA THR A 66 0.62 -18.99 4.04
C THR A 66 1.68 -19.11 2.95
N TYR A 67 2.79 -18.38 3.05
CA TYR A 67 3.75 -18.23 1.94
C TYR A 67 5.19 -18.56 2.35
N ASP A 68 5.89 -19.30 1.51
CA ASP A 68 7.37 -19.28 1.47
C ASP A 68 7.83 -18.15 0.55
N LEU A 69 8.44 -17.13 1.14
CA LEU A 69 8.85 -15.92 0.43
C LEU A 69 10.30 -15.95 -0.07
N ALA A 70 11.08 -16.98 0.23
CA ALA A 70 12.52 -17.02 -0.05
C ALA A 70 12.88 -16.72 -1.52
N ASN A 71 12.00 -17.09 -2.45
CA ASN A 71 12.15 -16.88 -3.89
C ASN A 71 11.07 -15.95 -4.49
N THR A 72 10.41 -15.14 -3.66
CA THR A 72 9.28 -14.29 -4.05
C THR A 72 9.68 -12.82 -4.08
N LEU A 73 9.22 -12.11 -5.11
CA LEU A 73 9.31 -10.65 -5.19
C LEU A 73 8.11 -10.04 -4.46
N ILE A 74 8.39 -9.17 -3.49
CA ILE A 74 7.37 -8.38 -2.83
C ILE A 74 7.28 -7.00 -3.48
N ILE A 75 6.06 -6.59 -3.79
CA ILE A 75 5.73 -5.24 -4.22
C ILE A 75 4.88 -4.58 -3.14
N GLY A 76 5.51 -3.73 -2.35
CA GLY A 76 4.88 -2.90 -1.33
C GLY A 76 4.32 -1.60 -1.93
N ASN A 77 3.12 -1.18 -1.51
CA ASN A 77 2.58 0.15 -1.82
C ASN A 77 1.89 0.75 -0.59
N ALA A 78 2.14 2.03 -0.33
CA ALA A 78 1.45 2.75 0.73
C ALA A 78 1.38 4.26 0.51
N ASP A 79 0.51 4.94 1.27
CA ASP A 79 0.35 6.40 1.25
C ASP A 79 1.55 7.19 1.82
N GLY A 80 2.50 6.50 2.44
CA GLY A 80 3.66 7.07 3.12
C GLY A 80 3.29 7.86 4.38
N GLY A 81 2.19 7.49 5.04
CA GLY A 81 1.82 7.92 6.38
C GLY A 81 2.73 7.32 7.46
N ALA A 82 2.60 7.81 8.69
CA ALA A 82 3.38 7.30 9.81
C ALA A 82 3.05 5.81 10.05
N GLY A 83 4.08 4.96 10.00
CA GLY A 83 3.90 3.52 10.16
C GLY A 83 3.59 2.74 8.90
N TYR A 84 3.73 3.38 7.72
CA TYR A 84 3.60 2.77 6.40
C TYR A 84 4.85 3.00 5.52
N ALA A 85 6.01 3.18 6.16
CA ALA A 85 7.27 3.27 5.46
C ALA A 85 7.77 1.87 5.06
N LYS A 86 8.74 1.81 4.15
CA LYS A 86 9.34 0.54 3.70
C LYS A 86 9.77 -0.35 4.86
N LYS A 87 10.35 0.22 5.92
CA LYS A 87 10.79 -0.52 7.12
C LYS A 87 9.66 -1.27 7.82
N ASP A 88 8.45 -0.71 7.82
CA ASP A 88 7.29 -1.31 8.47
C ASP A 88 6.83 -2.53 7.66
N PHE A 89 6.95 -2.45 6.32
CA PHE A 89 6.63 -3.55 5.42
C PHE A 89 7.74 -4.63 5.42
N ASP A 90 9.01 -4.24 5.54
CA ASP A 90 10.13 -5.18 5.72
C ASP A 90 9.92 -6.05 6.97
N GLU A 91 9.34 -5.49 8.04
CA GLU A 91 9.01 -6.24 9.26
C GLU A 91 7.87 -7.26 9.06
N ILE A 92 6.88 -6.93 8.22
CA ILE A 92 5.78 -7.83 7.86
C ILE A 92 6.30 -9.00 7.02
N VAL A 93 7.14 -8.70 6.02
CA VAL A 93 7.61 -9.66 5.02
C VAL A 93 8.69 -10.59 5.56
N GLY A 94 9.63 -10.06 6.34
CA GLY A 94 10.82 -10.82 6.75
C GLY A 94 11.72 -11.17 5.56
N ARG A 95 12.14 -12.44 5.46
CA ARG A 95 13.07 -12.90 4.41
C ARG A 95 12.34 -13.13 3.09
N CYS A 96 12.75 -12.41 2.05
CA CYS A 96 12.26 -12.60 0.68
C CYS A 96 13.40 -12.50 -0.34
N ALA A 97 13.12 -12.79 -1.62
CA ALA A 97 14.11 -12.62 -2.69
C ALA A 97 14.43 -11.14 -2.94
N LYS A 98 13.38 -10.31 -2.98
CA LYS A 98 13.48 -8.87 -3.18
C LYS A 98 12.21 -8.20 -2.69
N HIS A 99 12.35 -7.01 -2.10
CA HIS A 99 11.22 -6.18 -1.69
C HIS A 99 11.39 -4.76 -2.22
N GLU A 100 10.49 -4.38 -3.12
CA GLU A 100 10.38 -3.03 -3.68
C GLU A 100 9.15 -2.35 -3.08
N HIS A 101 9.32 -1.16 -2.51
CA HIS A 101 8.25 -0.42 -1.84
C HIS A 101 8.04 0.92 -2.52
N PHE A 102 6.80 1.21 -2.88
CA PHE A 102 6.41 2.39 -3.63
C PHE A 102 5.46 3.28 -2.81
N LEU A 103 5.54 4.57 -3.08
CA LEU A 103 4.52 5.51 -2.63
C LEU A 103 3.35 5.46 -3.59
N ASP A 104 2.15 5.44 -3.03
CA ASP A 104 0.93 5.47 -3.80
C ASP A 104 0.84 6.78 -4.61
N VAL A 105 0.66 6.64 -5.93
CA VAL A 105 0.69 7.77 -6.87
C VAL A 105 -0.41 8.78 -6.56
N PHE A 106 -1.59 8.32 -6.13
CA PHE A 106 -2.67 9.22 -5.76
C PHE A 106 -2.29 10.07 -4.53
N HIS A 107 -1.75 9.45 -3.48
CA HIS A 107 -1.29 10.16 -2.29
C HIS A 107 -0.09 11.07 -2.56
N LEU A 108 0.83 10.64 -3.42
CA LEU A 108 1.96 11.45 -3.88
C LEU A 108 1.45 12.72 -4.59
N ASN A 109 0.57 12.57 -5.57
CA ASN A 109 0.00 13.68 -6.33
C ASN A 109 -0.81 14.62 -5.44
N LYS A 110 -1.57 14.07 -4.48
CA LYS A 110 -2.29 14.86 -3.47
C LYS A 110 -1.31 15.69 -2.62
N LYS A 111 -0.25 15.08 -2.10
CA LYS A 111 0.79 15.79 -1.32
C LYS A 111 1.48 16.88 -2.12
N ILE A 112 1.72 16.67 -3.42
CA ILE A 112 2.29 17.69 -4.31
C ILE A 112 1.35 18.89 -4.43
N LYS A 113 0.07 18.64 -4.71
CA LYS A 113 -0.95 19.69 -4.83
C LYS A 113 -1.12 20.48 -3.53
N ASP A 114 -1.17 19.78 -2.40
CA ASP A 114 -1.35 20.40 -1.09
C ASP A 114 -0.14 21.28 -0.70
N ARG A 115 1.08 20.78 -0.92
CA ARG A 115 2.32 21.48 -0.51
C ARG A 115 2.73 22.60 -1.47
N LEU A 116 2.44 22.47 -2.76
CA LEU A 116 2.70 23.49 -3.77
C LEU A 116 1.42 24.25 -4.12
N CYS A 117 0.47 24.37 -3.20
CA CYS A 117 -0.78 25.10 -3.42
C CYS A 117 -0.54 26.58 -3.77
N PHE A 118 0.59 27.13 -3.34
CA PHE A 118 1.04 28.50 -3.64
C PHE A 118 1.66 28.66 -5.05
N ALA A 119 1.99 27.56 -5.74
CA ALA A 119 2.62 27.57 -7.08
C ALA A 119 2.02 26.47 -7.99
N PRO A 120 0.76 26.62 -8.45
CA PRO A 120 0.08 25.62 -9.28
C PRO A 120 0.83 25.20 -10.54
N GLU A 121 1.59 26.12 -11.15
CA GLU A 121 2.41 25.88 -12.33
C GLU A 121 3.57 24.89 -12.09
N LEU A 122 4.01 24.75 -10.84
CA LEU A 122 5.04 23.77 -10.46
C LEU A 122 4.45 22.38 -10.17
N GLN A 123 3.18 22.30 -9.77
CA GLN A 123 2.50 21.03 -9.48
C GLN A 123 2.53 20.10 -10.70
N GLY A 124 2.12 20.61 -11.87
CA GLY A 124 2.09 19.83 -13.11
C GLY A 124 3.48 19.37 -13.56
N LYS A 125 4.50 20.24 -13.43
CA LYS A 125 5.89 19.90 -13.77
C LYS A 125 6.43 18.78 -12.89
N LEU A 126 6.16 18.82 -11.59
CA LEU A 126 6.63 17.82 -10.64
C LEU A 126 5.90 16.49 -10.81
N ILE A 127 4.58 16.49 -10.99
CA ILE A 127 3.80 15.28 -11.27
C ILE A 127 4.33 14.61 -12.54
N TYR A 128 4.49 15.37 -13.62
CA TYR A 128 5.03 14.85 -14.88
C TYR A 128 6.42 14.23 -14.72
N ALA A 129 7.31 14.88 -13.97
CA ALA A 129 8.67 14.37 -13.72
C ALA A 129 8.70 13.07 -12.89
N LEU A 130 7.66 12.78 -12.10
CA LEU A 130 7.56 11.60 -11.25
C LEU A 130 6.82 10.43 -11.93
N GLU A 131 5.86 10.74 -12.82
CA GLU A 131 5.07 9.74 -13.54
C GLU A 131 5.74 9.25 -14.83
N PHE A 132 6.70 10.00 -15.39
CA PHE A 132 7.51 9.56 -16.54
C PHE A 132 8.83 8.91 -16.10
N LYS A 133 8.96 7.60 -16.37
CA LYS A 133 10.22 6.88 -16.54
C LYS A 133 10.18 6.08 -17.84
#